data_AF-A0A917EEN9-F1
#
_entry.id   AF-A0A917EEN9-F1
#
_cell.length_a   1.000
_cell.length_b   1.000
_cell.length_c   1.000
_cell.angle_alpha   90.00
_cell.angle_beta   90.00
_cell.angle_gamma   90.00
#
_symmetry.space_group_name_H-M   'P 1'
#
loop_
_entity.id
_entity.type
_entity.pdbx_description
1 polymer ?
#
loop_
_entity_poly.entity_id
_entity_poly.type
_entity_poly.pdbx_seq_one_letter_code
_entity_poly.pdbx_strand_id
1 'polypeptide(L)'
;MPLQSDRPVAVFVHVHYLDVWQDMARLLEERLQIPFRLLITSSLPVTEFAEPQTAFLRGITVIRVENRGRDIRPFLMALDEADDFATGLKLHTKRSTHRLHGKAWRDGILTSLLPAAPAAAALARVFDDHLAIGQLAPRGCLLGAEEWIEGNRAWMERVATLLNRPLTQADWGRGAFAAGSMFWFRRDAIASLADPRLFDLFEEENGQTDGTLAHAIERLFSMMAAKDGYQILSTASVPSLRPGLSPSELFALSQVDRAEVGPLFRIRPAARLVARHAPFLLKAYSRMPGALRSRLRNLVARD
;
A
#
# COMPACT_ATOMS: atom_id res chain seq x y z
N MET A 1 29.03 -12.48 3.22
CA MET A 1 28.96 -11.81 1.90
C MET A 1 27.65 -11.05 1.82
N PRO A 2 27.61 -9.85 1.23
CA PRO A 2 26.33 -9.19 0.94
C PRO A 2 25.50 -10.13 0.06
N LEU A 3 24.22 -10.27 0.39
CA LEU A 3 23.28 -10.95 -0.51
C LEU A 3 23.25 -10.13 -1.80
N GLN A 4 23.48 -10.76 -2.95
CA GLN A 4 23.28 -10.12 -4.25
C GLN A 4 21.83 -10.40 -4.69
N SER A 5 21.11 -9.35 -5.06
CA SER A 5 19.99 -9.47 -5.99
C SER A 5 20.58 -9.32 -7.38
N ASP A 6 20.23 -10.23 -8.28
CA ASP A 6 20.77 -10.22 -9.65
C ASP A 6 20.11 -9.12 -10.50
N ARG A 7 19.08 -8.43 -9.95
CA ARG A 7 18.32 -7.40 -10.66
C ARG A 7 18.35 -6.05 -9.91
N PRO A 8 18.28 -4.91 -10.63
CA PRO A 8 18.42 -3.62 -9.99
C PRO A 8 17.24 -3.29 -9.06
N VAL A 9 17.55 -2.75 -7.88
CA VAL A 9 16.58 -2.36 -6.85
C VAL A 9 16.46 -0.85 -6.76
N ALA A 10 15.22 -0.36 -6.67
CA ALA A 10 14.92 1.05 -6.44
C ALA A 10 14.09 1.24 -5.16
N VAL A 11 14.45 2.20 -4.32
CA VAL A 11 13.69 2.60 -3.14
C VAL A 11 13.03 3.94 -3.44
N PHE A 12 11.71 3.98 -3.38
CA PHE A 12 10.90 5.18 -3.59
C PHE A 12 10.43 5.70 -2.25
N VAL A 13 10.71 6.96 -1.93
CA VAL A 13 10.29 7.57 -0.67
C VAL A 13 9.64 8.91 -0.92
N HIS A 14 8.37 9.03 -0.56
CA HIS A 14 7.73 10.35 -0.48
C HIS A 14 8.00 10.99 0.89
N VAL A 15 8.66 12.14 0.90
CA VAL A 15 9.07 12.88 2.10
C VAL A 15 8.23 14.15 2.26
N HIS A 16 7.33 14.12 3.23
CA HIS A 16 6.55 15.25 3.73
C HIS A 16 6.95 15.64 5.17
N TYR A 17 7.49 14.70 5.96
CA TYR A 17 7.97 14.95 7.33
C TYR A 17 9.46 14.60 7.46
N LEU A 18 10.33 15.62 7.57
CA LEU A 18 11.79 15.45 7.56
C LEU A 18 12.36 14.66 8.74
N ASP A 19 11.80 14.83 9.94
CA ASP A 19 12.19 14.07 11.13
C ASP A 19 11.99 12.56 10.92
N VAL A 20 10.85 12.19 10.32
CA VAL A 20 10.55 10.80 9.98
C VAL A 20 11.49 10.28 8.89
N TRP A 21 11.85 11.14 7.93
CA TRP A 21 12.84 10.77 6.91
C TRP A 21 14.21 10.48 7.50
N GLN A 22 14.70 11.29 8.45
CA GLN A 22 15.99 11.05 9.10
C GLN A 22 16.05 9.67 9.79
N ASP A 23 14.96 9.27 10.45
CA ASP A 23 14.84 7.91 11.01
C ASP A 23 14.84 6.84 9.91
N MET A 24 14.08 7.04 8.83
CA MET A 24 14.00 6.08 7.72
C MET A 24 15.32 5.93 6.96
N ALA A 25 16.08 7.02 6.77
CA ALA A 25 17.38 6.99 6.12
C ALA A 25 18.38 6.13 6.91
N ARG A 26 18.40 6.26 8.25
CA ARG A 26 19.18 5.37 9.14
C ARG A 26 18.77 3.91 9.01
N LEU A 27 17.45 3.63 8.95
CA LEU A 27 16.97 2.25 8.77
C LEU A 27 17.42 1.65 7.43
N LEU A 28 17.42 2.44 6.35
CA LEU A 28 17.93 1.99 5.05
C LEU A 28 19.44 1.72 5.11
N GLU A 29 20.21 2.62 5.72
CA GLU A 29 21.66 2.49 5.92
C GLU A 29 22.02 1.19 6.68
N GLU A 30 21.35 0.95 7.80
CA GLU A 30 21.63 -0.18 8.70
C GLU A 30 21.15 -1.53 8.12
N ARG A 31 19.99 -1.55 7.45
CA ARG A 31 19.26 -2.80 7.18
C ARG A 31 19.28 -3.24 5.73
N LEU A 32 19.35 -2.32 4.77
CA LEU A 32 19.26 -2.66 3.35
C LEU A 32 20.64 -2.94 2.75
N GLN A 33 21.13 -4.15 2.99
CA GLN A 33 22.48 -4.58 2.59
C GLN A 33 22.55 -5.17 1.17
N ILE A 34 21.94 -4.50 0.20
CA ILE A 34 21.92 -4.82 -1.24
C ILE A 34 22.05 -3.54 -2.06
N PRO A 35 22.70 -3.53 -3.24
CA PRO A 35 22.77 -2.34 -4.08
C PRO A 35 21.39 -1.77 -4.42
N PHE A 36 21.18 -0.46 -4.20
CA PHE A 36 19.92 0.21 -4.53
C PHE A 36 20.11 1.65 -5.00
N ARG A 37 19.17 2.12 -5.82
CA ARG A 37 18.98 3.55 -6.12
C ARG A 37 17.87 4.12 -5.24
N LEU A 38 17.99 5.38 -4.85
CA LEU A 38 17.01 6.06 -4.01
C LEU A 38 16.32 7.17 -4.81
N LEU A 39 14.99 7.11 -4.90
CA LEU A 39 14.16 8.15 -5.50
C LEU A 39 13.34 8.81 -4.40
N ILE A 40 13.61 10.09 -4.16
CA ILE A 40 12.91 10.89 -3.16
C ILE A 40 11.97 11.84 -3.89
N THR A 41 10.70 11.84 -3.50
CA THR A 41 9.79 12.94 -3.87
C THR A 41 9.52 13.78 -2.65
N SER A 42 9.43 15.10 -2.79
CA SER A 42 9.09 15.96 -1.67
C SER A 42 8.29 17.19 -2.06
N SER A 43 7.34 17.54 -1.19
CA SER A 43 6.62 18.81 -1.24
C SER A 43 7.33 19.95 -0.53
N LEU A 44 8.46 19.67 0.13
CA LEU A 44 9.18 20.65 0.92
C LEU A 44 10.17 21.42 0.04
N PRO A 45 10.46 22.69 0.35
CA PRO A 45 11.44 23.49 -0.39
C PRO A 45 12.90 23.11 -0.09
N VAL A 46 13.14 21.92 0.45
CA VAL A 46 14.45 21.47 0.92
C VAL A 46 15.29 21.01 -0.27
N THR A 47 16.52 21.52 -0.34
CA THR A 47 17.49 21.19 -1.40
C THR A 47 18.34 19.98 -1.06
N GLU A 48 18.46 19.63 0.23
CA GLU A 48 19.31 18.54 0.71
C GLU A 48 18.55 17.62 1.68
N PHE A 49 18.42 16.35 1.32
CA PHE A 49 17.86 15.31 2.17
C PHE A 49 18.99 14.52 2.82
N ALA A 50 18.81 14.08 4.06
CA ALA A 50 19.76 13.17 4.70
C ALA A 50 19.90 11.90 3.85
N GLU A 51 21.13 11.63 3.40
CA GLU A 51 21.45 10.47 2.57
C GLU A 51 21.89 9.29 3.43
N PRO A 52 21.40 8.05 3.17
CA PRO A 52 21.92 6.85 3.83
C PRO A 52 23.43 6.69 3.57
N GLN A 53 24.25 6.65 4.62
CA GLN A 53 25.71 6.55 4.50
C GLN A 53 26.15 5.09 4.36
N THR A 54 25.86 4.49 3.20
CA THR A 54 26.08 3.06 2.96
C THR A 54 26.76 2.77 1.62
N ALA A 55 27.64 1.77 1.62
CA ALA A 55 28.32 1.29 0.41
C ALA A 55 27.37 0.63 -0.61
N PHE A 56 26.09 0.45 -0.25
CA PHE A 56 25.06 -0.11 -1.11
C PHE A 56 24.28 0.93 -1.92
N LEU A 57 24.37 2.21 -1.56
CA LEU A 57 23.71 3.27 -2.31
C LEU A 57 24.42 3.44 -3.66
N ARG A 58 23.65 3.51 -4.74
CA ARG A 58 24.16 3.65 -6.12
C ARG A 58 23.86 4.99 -6.76
N GLY A 59 22.95 5.76 -6.18
CA GLY A 59 22.58 7.08 -6.64
C GLY A 59 21.28 7.55 -6.01
N ILE A 60 21.09 8.87 -6.01
CA ILE A 60 19.89 9.52 -5.49
C ILE A 60 19.29 10.40 -6.60
N THR A 61 17.97 10.37 -6.71
CA THR A 61 17.19 11.29 -7.53
C THR A 61 16.16 11.97 -6.64
N VAL A 62 16.09 13.30 -6.68
CA VAL A 62 15.17 14.10 -5.88
C VAL A 62 14.22 14.84 -6.81
N ILE A 63 12.92 14.60 -6.67
CA ILE A 63 11.86 15.19 -7.49
C ILE A 63 11.01 16.08 -6.60
N ARG A 64 10.98 17.38 -6.91
CA ARG A 64 10.12 18.33 -6.21
C ARG A 64 8.70 18.22 -6.75
N VAL A 65 7.73 18.06 -5.86
CA VAL A 65 6.32 17.88 -6.19
C VAL A 65 5.44 18.83 -5.38
N GLU A 66 4.18 18.98 -5.77
CA GLU A 66 3.18 19.65 -4.93
C GLU A 66 2.70 18.72 -3.81
N ASN A 67 2.19 19.29 -2.73
CA ASN A 67 1.49 18.52 -1.69
C ASN A 67 0.07 18.14 -2.18
N ARG A 68 -0.02 17.23 -3.15
CA ARG A 68 -1.27 16.81 -3.80
C ARG A 68 -1.26 15.31 -4.06
N GLY A 69 -2.35 14.61 -3.73
CA GLY A 69 -2.47 13.17 -3.94
C GLY A 69 -1.65 12.34 -2.95
N ARG A 70 -1.33 12.92 -1.78
CA ARG A 70 -0.59 12.28 -0.67
C ARG A 70 0.72 11.66 -1.14
N ASP A 71 1.00 10.43 -0.72
CA ASP A 71 2.15 9.64 -1.17
C ASP A 71 1.93 8.95 -2.52
N ILE A 72 0.71 9.00 -3.07
CA ILE A 72 0.30 8.22 -4.24
C ILE A 72 0.71 8.93 -5.53
N ARG A 73 0.24 10.17 -5.73
CA ARG A 73 0.60 10.95 -6.93
C ARG A 73 2.11 11.14 -7.06
N PRO A 74 2.85 11.56 -6.00
CA PRO A 74 4.30 11.66 -6.07
C PRO A 74 4.98 10.33 -6.41
N PHE A 75 4.48 9.21 -5.87
CA PHE A 75 5.02 7.91 -6.23
C PHE A 75 4.79 7.55 -7.70
N LEU A 76 3.61 7.84 -8.26
CA LEU A 76 3.35 7.59 -9.69
C LEU A 76 4.25 8.44 -10.59
N MET A 77 4.49 9.71 -10.23
CA MET A 77 5.44 10.58 -10.94
C MET A 77 6.87 10.03 -10.88
N ALA A 78 7.32 9.63 -9.69
CA ALA A 78 8.64 9.02 -9.54
C ALA A 78 8.75 7.67 -10.27
N LEU A 79 7.66 6.90 -10.35
CA LEU A 79 7.62 5.62 -11.05
C LEU A 79 7.71 5.80 -12.57
N ASP A 80 7.10 6.86 -13.10
CA ASP A 80 7.17 7.25 -14.52
C ASP A 80 8.58 7.74 -14.91
N GLU A 81 9.25 8.49 -14.03
CA GLU A 81 10.64 8.93 -14.23
C GLU A 81 11.70 7.85 -13.92
N ALA A 82 11.33 6.78 -13.22
CA ALA A 82 12.28 5.77 -12.78
C ALA A 82 12.75 4.87 -13.93
N ASP A 83 13.98 5.08 -14.37
CA ASP A 83 14.66 4.17 -15.28
C ASP A 83 15.23 2.95 -14.54
N ASP A 84 15.33 1.84 -15.28
CA ASP A 84 16.19 0.70 -14.97
C ASP A 84 16.14 0.12 -13.53
N PHE A 85 14.98 -0.43 -13.16
CA PHE A 85 14.85 -1.29 -11.97
C PHE A 85 13.85 -2.44 -12.21
N ALA A 86 14.04 -3.55 -11.50
CA ALA A 86 13.15 -4.70 -11.53
C ALA A 86 12.28 -4.80 -10.26
N THR A 87 12.86 -4.46 -9.11
CA THR A 87 12.22 -4.58 -7.80
C THR A 87 12.23 -3.22 -7.11
N GLY A 88 11.06 -2.77 -6.67
CA GLY A 88 10.87 -1.52 -5.97
C GLY A 88 10.48 -1.71 -4.51
N LEU A 89 10.94 -0.81 -3.64
CA LEU A 89 10.40 -0.61 -2.29
C LEU A 89 9.74 0.75 -2.22
N LYS A 90 8.42 0.79 -2.02
CA LYS A 90 7.67 2.03 -1.83
C LYS A 90 7.53 2.34 -0.34
N LEU A 91 7.99 3.52 0.07
CA LEU A 91 7.87 4.08 1.42
C LEU A 91 7.33 5.52 1.36
N HIS A 92 6.86 6.01 2.49
CA HIS A 92 6.58 7.44 2.66
C HIS A 92 6.62 7.84 4.13
N THR A 93 6.90 9.12 4.37
CA THR A 93 6.88 9.68 5.72
C THR A 93 5.43 9.86 6.17
N LYS A 94 4.92 8.88 6.91
CA LYS A 94 3.58 8.94 7.51
C LYS A 94 3.66 9.46 8.95
N ARG A 95 2.94 10.54 9.27
CA ARG A 95 2.54 10.83 10.66
C ARG A 95 1.07 10.49 10.80
N SER A 96 0.72 9.68 11.80
CA SER A 96 -0.70 9.51 12.16
C SER A 96 -0.98 10.42 13.36
N THR A 97 -1.17 11.72 13.09
CA THR A 97 -1.41 12.77 14.10
C THR A 97 -2.71 12.54 14.90
N HIS A 98 -3.65 11.76 14.37
CA HIS A 98 -4.98 11.52 14.96
C HIS A 98 -5.17 10.13 15.59
N ARG A 99 -4.11 9.33 15.77
CA ARG A 99 -4.19 8.00 16.39
C ARG A 99 -3.26 7.91 17.59
N LEU A 100 -3.79 7.49 18.74
CA LEU A 100 -3.04 7.26 19.99
C LEU A 100 -1.80 6.34 19.82
N HIS A 101 -1.72 5.57 18.72
CA HIS A 101 -0.63 4.64 18.42
C HIS A 101 0.02 4.85 17.04
N GLY A 102 -0.08 6.06 16.48
CA GLY A 102 0.39 6.38 15.12
C GLY A 102 1.85 6.05 14.81
N LYS A 103 2.75 6.32 15.78
CA LYS A 103 4.18 6.00 15.69
C LYS A 103 4.42 4.49 15.67
N ALA A 104 3.85 3.77 16.63
CA ALA A 104 3.99 2.32 16.74
C ALA A 104 3.48 1.59 15.48
N TRP A 105 2.40 2.10 14.87
CA TRP A 105 1.89 1.59 13.61
C TRP A 105 2.88 1.73 12.45
N ARG A 106 3.40 2.94 12.23
CA ARG A 106 4.42 3.19 11.20
C ARG A 106 5.66 2.35 11.44
N ASP A 107 6.16 2.32 12.67
CA ASP A 107 7.37 1.58 13.02
C ASP A 107 7.17 0.06 12.80
N GLY A 108 5.95 -0.45 13.03
CA GLY A 108 5.56 -1.81 12.69
C GLY A 108 5.60 -2.11 11.19
N ILE A 109 5.03 -1.22 10.35
CA ILE A 109 5.12 -1.33 8.89
C ILE A 109 6.58 -1.31 8.43
N LEU A 110 7.37 -0.35 8.91
CA LEU A 110 8.77 -0.22 8.54
C LEU A 110 9.60 -1.43 8.95
N THR A 111 9.43 -1.95 10.17
CA THR A 111 10.13 -3.16 10.61
C THR A 111 9.73 -4.38 9.78
N SER A 112 8.50 -4.41 9.28
CA SER A 112 8.03 -5.48 8.40
C SER A 112 8.67 -5.46 7.01
N LEU A 113 8.87 -4.27 6.43
CA LEU A 113 9.43 -4.10 5.08
C LEU A 113 10.96 -3.93 5.07
N LEU A 114 11.52 -3.48 6.18
CA LEU A 114 12.96 -3.33 6.44
C LEU A 114 13.29 -4.03 7.78
N PRO A 115 13.16 -5.37 7.86
CA PRO A 115 13.62 -6.12 9.02
C PRO A 115 15.15 -6.02 9.17
N ALA A 116 15.69 -6.37 10.33
CA ALA A 116 17.14 -6.32 10.55
C ALA A 116 17.92 -7.12 9.48
N ALA A 117 19.09 -6.61 9.09
CA ALA A 117 19.93 -7.29 8.12
C ALA A 117 20.30 -8.72 8.60
N PRO A 118 20.39 -9.71 7.70
CA PRO A 118 20.28 -9.60 6.24
C PRO A 118 18.84 -9.77 5.71
N ALA A 119 17.81 -9.80 6.57
CA ALA A 119 16.45 -10.17 6.17
C ALA A 119 15.79 -9.16 5.20
N ALA A 120 16.11 -7.87 5.27
CA ALA A 120 15.55 -6.89 4.33
C ALA A 120 16.03 -7.16 2.89
N ALA A 121 17.30 -7.53 2.72
CA ALA A 121 17.83 -7.95 1.42
C ALA A 121 17.16 -9.24 0.91
N ALA A 122 16.80 -10.17 1.80
CA ALA A 122 16.08 -11.38 1.42
C ALA A 122 14.67 -11.07 0.87
N LEU A 123 13.99 -10.02 1.35
CA LEU A 123 12.69 -9.60 0.80
C LEU A 123 12.79 -9.16 -0.66
N ALA A 124 13.87 -8.48 -1.06
CA ALA A 124 14.09 -8.12 -2.46
C ALA A 124 14.34 -9.37 -3.34
N ARG A 125 15.11 -10.35 -2.82
CA ARG A 125 15.42 -11.60 -3.54
C ARG A 125 14.19 -12.49 -3.77
N VAL A 126 13.11 -12.34 -2.99
CA VAL A 126 11.84 -13.03 -3.25
C VAL A 126 11.36 -12.79 -4.69
N PHE A 127 11.59 -11.60 -5.24
CA PHE A 127 11.19 -11.27 -6.62
C PHE A 127 12.13 -11.88 -7.68
N ASP A 128 13.34 -12.27 -7.32
CA ASP A 128 14.23 -13.01 -8.21
C ASP A 128 13.85 -14.50 -8.22
N ASP A 129 13.61 -15.05 -7.02
CA ASP A 129 13.32 -16.48 -6.82
C ASP A 129 11.88 -16.87 -7.23
N HIS A 130 10.93 -15.92 -7.19
CA HIS A 130 9.52 -16.17 -7.47
C HIS A 130 8.94 -15.16 -8.47
N LEU A 131 8.99 -15.50 -9.75
CA LEU A 131 8.51 -14.63 -10.84
C LEU A 131 7.02 -14.28 -10.74
N ALA A 132 6.21 -15.19 -10.17
CA ALA A 132 4.77 -14.98 -9.99
C ALA A 132 4.43 -13.98 -8.87
N ILE A 133 5.36 -13.63 -7.98
CA ILE A 133 5.09 -12.63 -6.94
C ILE A 133 5.27 -11.23 -7.52
N GLY A 134 4.22 -10.41 -7.40
CA GLY A 134 4.21 -9.03 -7.88
C GLY A 134 4.30 -8.00 -6.76
N GLN A 135 3.92 -8.35 -5.53
CA GLN A 135 3.94 -7.42 -4.40
C GLN A 135 4.03 -8.15 -3.06
N LEU A 136 4.77 -7.55 -2.11
CA LEU A 136 4.78 -7.92 -0.69
C LEU A 136 4.31 -6.75 0.16
N ALA A 137 3.13 -6.89 0.75
CA ALA A 137 2.58 -5.98 1.75
C ALA A 137 3.27 -6.17 3.11
N PRO A 138 3.22 -5.18 4.01
CA PRO A 138 3.64 -5.37 5.39
C PRO A 138 2.75 -6.42 6.07
N ARG A 139 3.30 -7.16 7.02
CA ARG A 139 2.59 -8.13 7.86
C ARG A 139 1.31 -7.50 8.42
N GLY A 140 0.19 -8.21 8.27
CA GLY A 140 -1.12 -7.79 8.76
C GLY A 140 -1.71 -6.56 8.06
N CYS A 141 -1.10 -6.09 6.96
CA CYS A 141 -1.58 -4.94 6.18
C CYS A 141 -2.18 -5.35 4.82
N LEU A 142 -2.23 -6.64 4.49
CA LEU A 142 -2.88 -7.12 3.28
C LEU A 142 -4.37 -7.30 3.55
N LEU A 143 -5.20 -6.39 3.03
CA LEU A 143 -6.65 -6.38 3.26
C LEU A 143 -7.39 -6.86 2.01
N GLY A 144 -8.54 -7.50 2.19
CA GLY A 144 -9.46 -7.76 1.08
C GLY A 144 -10.04 -6.46 0.53
N ALA A 145 -10.14 -6.34 -0.79
CA ALA A 145 -10.68 -5.13 -1.42
C ALA A 145 -12.17 -4.98 -1.12
N GLU A 146 -12.95 -6.06 -1.22
CA GLU A 146 -14.41 -6.05 -1.06
C GLU A 146 -14.88 -5.36 0.23
N GLU A 147 -14.16 -5.55 1.35
CA GLU A 147 -14.55 -4.96 2.64
C GLU A 147 -14.17 -3.48 2.81
N TRP A 148 -13.39 -2.91 1.89
CA TRP A 148 -12.75 -1.59 2.09
C TRP A 148 -12.88 -0.65 0.88
N ILE A 149 -13.74 -0.95 -0.11
CA ILE A 149 -13.84 -0.21 -1.39
C ILE A 149 -15.03 0.75 -1.51
N GLU A 150 -15.97 0.77 -0.55
CA GLU A 150 -17.28 1.44 -0.74
C GLU A 150 -17.16 2.92 -1.14
N GLY A 151 -16.24 3.68 -0.54
CA GLY A 151 -15.99 5.09 -0.90
C GLY A 151 -15.13 5.30 -2.16
N ASN A 152 -14.50 4.26 -2.69
CA ASN A 152 -13.44 4.37 -3.72
C ASN A 152 -13.81 3.69 -5.05
N ARG A 153 -14.86 2.86 -5.06
CA ARG A 153 -15.27 2.06 -6.21
C ARG A 153 -15.38 2.88 -7.51
N ALA A 154 -16.08 4.00 -7.47
CA ALA A 154 -16.30 4.84 -8.67
C ALA A 154 -14.97 5.35 -9.26
N TRP A 155 -14.05 5.80 -8.40
CA TRP A 155 -12.71 6.19 -8.83
C TRP A 155 -11.92 5.00 -9.38
N MET A 156 -11.98 3.85 -8.72
CA MET A 156 -11.28 2.64 -9.17
C MET A 156 -11.77 2.18 -10.55
N GLU A 157 -13.08 2.18 -10.79
CA GLU A 157 -13.68 1.85 -12.09
C GLU A 157 -13.29 2.87 -13.17
N ARG A 158 -13.28 4.17 -12.83
CA ARG A 158 -12.84 5.23 -13.73
C ARG A 158 -11.37 5.09 -14.14
N VAL A 159 -10.48 4.88 -13.18
CA VAL A 159 -9.04 4.67 -13.43
C VAL A 159 -8.83 3.41 -14.25
N ALA A 160 -9.46 2.29 -13.85
CA ALA A 160 -9.37 1.04 -14.58
C ALA A 160 -9.80 1.19 -16.05
N THR A 161 -10.88 1.94 -16.30
CA THR A 161 -11.35 2.23 -17.67
C THR A 161 -10.37 3.12 -18.44
N LEU A 162 -9.85 4.19 -17.82
CA LEU A 162 -8.85 5.09 -18.42
C LEU A 162 -7.60 4.32 -18.89
N LEU A 163 -7.19 3.32 -18.10
CA LEU A 163 -6.05 2.45 -18.37
C LEU A 163 -6.40 1.27 -19.31
N ASN A 164 -7.59 1.25 -19.91
CA ASN A 164 -8.09 0.16 -20.77
C ASN A 164 -8.09 -1.22 -20.09
N ARG A 165 -8.34 -1.25 -18.77
CA ARG A 165 -8.25 -2.43 -17.90
C ARG A 165 -9.48 -2.53 -16.98
N PRO A 166 -10.72 -2.55 -17.52
CA PRO A 166 -11.93 -2.54 -16.70
C PRO A 166 -11.96 -3.69 -15.68
N LEU A 167 -12.43 -3.38 -14.48
CA LEU A 167 -12.54 -4.34 -13.38
C LEU A 167 -13.78 -5.21 -13.55
N THR A 168 -13.60 -6.52 -13.39
CA THR A 168 -14.65 -7.54 -13.49
C THR A 168 -15.14 -7.95 -12.09
N GLN A 169 -16.24 -8.69 -12.02
CA GLN A 169 -16.72 -9.24 -10.75
C GLN A 169 -15.70 -10.15 -10.05
N ALA A 170 -14.90 -10.88 -10.83
CA ALA A 170 -13.82 -11.72 -10.30
C ALA A 170 -12.71 -10.88 -9.65
N ASP A 171 -12.36 -9.74 -10.26
CA ASP A 171 -11.35 -8.81 -9.72
C ASP A 171 -11.78 -8.28 -8.35
N TRP A 172 -13.07 -7.94 -8.18
CA TRP A 172 -13.60 -7.48 -6.90
C TRP A 172 -13.56 -8.53 -5.80
N GLY A 173 -14.01 -9.76 -6.09
CA GLY A 173 -14.07 -10.85 -5.10
C GLY A 173 -12.70 -11.39 -4.70
N ARG A 174 -11.70 -11.29 -5.59
CA ARG A 174 -10.33 -11.75 -5.33
C ARG A 174 -9.38 -10.63 -4.95
N GLY A 175 -9.75 -9.38 -5.16
CA GLY A 175 -8.91 -8.21 -4.92
C GLY A 175 -8.42 -8.13 -3.48
N ALA A 176 -7.16 -7.76 -3.33
CA ALA A 176 -6.55 -7.40 -2.06
C ALA A 176 -5.76 -6.10 -2.25
N PHE A 177 -5.38 -5.44 -1.16
CA PHE A 177 -4.49 -4.28 -1.20
C PHE A 177 -3.62 -4.13 0.04
N ALA A 178 -2.44 -3.53 -0.13
CA ALA A 178 -1.53 -3.20 0.96
C ALA A 178 -1.95 -1.89 1.64
N ALA A 179 -2.67 -1.99 2.75
CA ALA A 179 -3.11 -0.83 3.51
C ALA A 179 -1.94 -0.05 4.10
N GLY A 180 -1.96 1.27 3.93
CA GLY A 180 -0.89 2.17 4.36
C GLY A 180 0.08 2.55 3.26
N SER A 181 -0.09 2.02 2.04
CA SER A 181 0.63 2.42 0.83
C SER A 181 2.17 2.34 0.94
N MET A 182 2.66 1.32 1.65
CA MET A 182 4.08 0.98 1.70
C MET A 182 4.21 -0.51 1.45
N PHE A 183 5.08 -0.93 0.52
CA PHE A 183 5.21 -2.32 0.10
C PHE A 183 6.44 -2.51 -0.79
N TRP A 184 6.91 -3.76 -0.90
CA TRP A 184 7.80 -4.16 -1.98
C TRP A 184 7.00 -4.56 -3.22
N PHE A 185 7.52 -4.34 -4.42
CA PHE A 185 6.84 -4.68 -5.67
C PHE A 185 7.81 -5.05 -6.79
N ARG A 186 7.33 -5.84 -7.76
CA ARG A 186 7.96 -5.98 -9.07
C ARG A 186 7.49 -4.82 -9.95
N ARG A 187 8.40 -4.17 -10.68
CA ARG A 187 8.07 -3.06 -11.59
C ARG A 187 6.88 -3.39 -12.50
N ASP A 188 6.96 -4.52 -13.19
CA ASP A 188 5.93 -4.97 -14.15
C ASP A 188 4.55 -5.16 -13.52
N ALA A 189 4.48 -5.46 -12.22
CA ALA A 189 3.22 -5.70 -11.52
C ALA A 189 2.38 -4.42 -11.35
N ILE A 190 3.01 -3.24 -11.37
CA ILE A 190 2.30 -1.96 -11.22
C ILE A 190 2.58 -0.98 -12.35
N ALA A 191 3.32 -1.39 -13.39
CA ALA A 191 3.71 -0.53 -14.50
C ALA A 191 2.52 0.14 -15.19
N SER A 192 1.37 -0.54 -15.26
CA SER A 192 0.14 0.01 -15.85
C SER A 192 -0.41 1.23 -15.11
N LEU A 193 -0.02 1.47 -13.85
CA LEU A 193 -0.44 2.62 -13.06
C LEU A 193 0.51 3.82 -13.19
N ALA A 194 1.69 3.64 -13.81
CA ALA A 194 2.60 4.72 -14.18
C ALA A 194 2.10 5.40 -15.46
N ASP A 195 0.94 6.06 -15.38
CA ASP A 195 0.31 6.72 -16.51
C ASP A 195 0.13 8.22 -16.23
N PRO A 196 0.81 9.11 -16.98
CA PRO A 196 0.72 10.55 -16.79
C PRO A 196 -0.70 11.12 -16.83
N ARG A 197 -1.64 10.45 -17.52
CA ARG A 197 -3.05 10.86 -17.59
C ARG A 197 -3.74 10.82 -16.23
N LEU A 198 -3.17 10.12 -15.23
CA LEU A 198 -3.69 10.08 -13.87
C LEU A 198 -3.29 11.31 -13.05
N PHE A 199 -2.18 11.98 -13.38
CA PHE A 199 -1.53 12.93 -12.47
C PHE A 199 -2.38 14.17 -12.18
N ASP A 200 -3.15 14.61 -13.17
CA ASP A 200 -4.02 15.79 -13.06
C ASP A 200 -5.41 15.48 -12.50
N LEU A 201 -5.76 14.19 -12.36
CA LEU A 201 -7.06 13.76 -11.84
C LEU A 201 -7.14 13.81 -10.30
N PHE A 202 -6.01 13.91 -9.61
CA PHE A 202 -5.98 13.95 -8.14
C PHE A 202 -6.65 15.20 -7.60
N GLU A 203 -7.46 15.06 -6.56
CA GLU A 203 -8.10 16.21 -5.91
C GLU A 203 -7.08 17.08 -5.17
N GLU A 204 -7.43 18.34 -4.87
CA GLU A 204 -6.68 19.18 -3.95
C GLU A 204 -6.76 18.62 -2.52
N GLU A 205 -5.69 18.76 -1.73
CA GLU A 205 -5.68 18.30 -0.33
C GLU A 205 -6.47 19.28 0.56
N ASN A 206 -7.63 18.81 1.04
CA ASN A 206 -8.54 19.54 1.93
C ASN A 206 -8.82 18.75 3.23
N GLY A 207 -7.90 17.87 3.63
CA GLY A 207 -8.05 17.06 4.85
C GLY A 207 -8.98 15.85 4.71
N GLN A 208 -9.27 15.41 3.48
CA GLN A 208 -10.12 14.24 3.22
C GLN A 208 -9.56 12.98 3.92
N THR A 209 -10.43 12.11 4.41
CA THR A 209 -10.02 10.92 5.18
C THR A 209 -10.14 9.60 4.43
N ASP A 210 -10.99 9.52 3.40
CA ASP A 210 -11.12 8.42 2.44
C ASP A 210 -11.88 8.90 1.18
N GLY A 211 -12.06 8.04 0.17
CA GLY A 211 -12.92 8.29 -0.99
C GLY A 211 -12.32 9.17 -2.10
N THR A 212 -11.02 9.45 -2.03
CA THR A 212 -10.30 10.24 -3.03
C THR A 212 -9.61 9.35 -4.06
N LEU A 213 -9.13 9.93 -5.16
CA LEU A 213 -8.36 9.19 -6.16
C LEU A 213 -7.12 8.51 -5.57
N ALA A 214 -6.45 9.14 -4.60
CA ALA A 214 -5.30 8.55 -3.90
C ALA A 214 -5.67 7.23 -3.22
N HIS A 215 -6.80 7.20 -2.50
CA HIS A 215 -7.29 6.01 -1.82
C HIS A 215 -7.75 4.92 -2.82
N ALA A 216 -8.33 5.31 -3.95
CA ALA A 216 -8.66 4.40 -5.03
C ALA A 216 -7.40 3.76 -5.64
N ILE A 217 -6.37 4.54 -5.96
CA ILE A 217 -5.13 4.03 -6.53
C ILE A 217 -4.34 3.17 -5.53
N GLU A 218 -4.34 3.51 -4.24
CA GLU A 218 -3.77 2.65 -3.18
C GLU A 218 -4.31 1.21 -3.26
N ARG A 219 -5.62 1.07 -3.48
CA ARG A 219 -6.28 -0.23 -3.66
C ARG A 219 -5.95 -0.87 -5.01
N LEU A 220 -5.82 -0.06 -6.05
CA LEU A 220 -5.53 -0.54 -7.40
C LEU A 220 -4.12 -1.10 -7.57
N PHE A 221 -3.11 -0.68 -6.79
CA PHE A 221 -1.75 -1.24 -6.92
C PHE A 221 -1.75 -2.77 -6.92
N SER A 222 -2.34 -3.36 -5.88
CA SER A 222 -2.42 -4.80 -5.73
C SER A 222 -3.45 -5.45 -6.63
N MET A 223 -4.58 -4.77 -6.91
CA MET A 223 -5.63 -5.33 -7.76
C MET A 223 -5.21 -5.41 -9.23
N MET A 224 -4.49 -4.40 -9.73
CA MET A 224 -3.97 -4.41 -11.11
C MET A 224 -2.86 -5.44 -11.26
N ALA A 225 -1.96 -5.54 -10.27
CA ALA A 225 -0.96 -6.61 -10.21
C ALA A 225 -1.61 -8.00 -10.24
N ALA A 226 -2.64 -8.23 -9.43
CA ALA A 226 -3.39 -9.48 -9.42
C ALA A 226 -4.11 -9.76 -10.76
N LYS A 227 -4.67 -8.72 -11.38
CA LYS A 227 -5.30 -8.81 -12.71
C LYS A 227 -4.30 -9.20 -13.80
N ASP A 228 -3.04 -8.77 -13.68
CA ASP A 228 -1.94 -9.17 -14.53
C ASP A 228 -1.35 -10.56 -14.20
N GLY A 229 -1.99 -11.30 -13.29
CA GLY A 229 -1.63 -12.68 -12.96
C GLY A 229 -0.59 -12.80 -11.83
N TYR A 230 -0.14 -11.69 -11.26
CA TYR A 230 0.78 -11.72 -10.13
C TYR A 230 0.09 -12.09 -8.81
N GLN A 231 0.86 -12.66 -7.91
CA GLN A 231 0.45 -12.98 -6.55
C GLN A 231 0.86 -11.84 -5.61
N ILE A 232 -0.05 -11.50 -4.70
CA ILE A 232 0.12 -10.46 -3.69
C ILE A 232 0.19 -11.15 -2.33
N LEU A 233 1.34 -11.09 -1.68
CA LEU A 233 1.55 -11.68 -0.36
C LEU A 233 1.83 -10.60 0.67
N SER A 234 1.93 -10.99 1.92
CA SER A 234 2.56 -10.17 2.95
C SER A 234 3.94 -10.72 3.30
N THR A 235 4.77 -9.89 3.95
CA THR A 235 6.07 -10.36 4.47
C THR A 235 5.93 -11.45 5.54
N ALA A 236 4.72 -11.73 6.06
CA ALA A 236 4.48 -12.85 6.96
C ALA A 236 4.59 -14.22 6.28
N SER A 237 4.26 -14.31 4.99
CA SER A 237 4.34 -15.55 4.20
C SER A 237 5.75 -15.87 3.69
N VAL A 238 6.68 -14.91 3.73
CA VAL A 238 8.04 -15.08 3.18
C VAL A 238 8.79 -16.29 3.79
N PRO A 239 8.76 -16.55 5.11
CA PRO A 239 9.39 -17.74 5.69
C PRO A 239 8.81 -19.07 5.20
N SER A 240 7.61 -19.08 4.62
CA SER A 240 6.93 -20.27 4.09
C SER A 240 7.20 -20.49 2.59
N LEU A 241 7.91 -19.57 1.93
CA LEU A 241 8.27 -19.70 0.52
C LEU A 241 9.36 -20.77 0.34
N ARG A 242 9.20 -21.58 -0.70
CA ARG A 242 10.18 -22.59 -1.13
C ARG A 242 10.25 -22.62 -2.66
N PRO A 243 11.39 -22.96 -3.27
CA PRO A 243 11.50 -23.06 -4.73
C PRO A 243 10.40 -23.94 -5.34
N GLY A 244 9.86 -23.52 -6.49
CA GLY A 244 8.89 -24.32 -7.24
C GLY A 244 7.43 -24.25 -6.78
N LEU A 245 7.07 -23.35 -5.85
CA LEU A 245 5.67 -23.11 -5.50
C LEU A 245 4.83 -22.75 -6.72
N SER A 246 3.70 -23.44 -6.89
CA SER A 246 2.73 -23.15 -7.95
C SER A 246 1.95 -21.85 -7.68
N PRO A 247 1.37 -21.21 -8.72
CA PRO A 247 0.51 -20.05 -8.53
C PRO A 247 -0.65 -20.28 -7.56
N SER A 248 -1.23 -21.47 -7.52
CA SER A 248 -2.32 -21.81 -6.59
C SER A 248 -1.85 -21.90 -5.13
N GLU A 249 -0.63 -22.40 -4.88
CA GLU A 249 -0.08 -22.43 -3.52
C GLU A 249 0.25 -21.03 -3.03
N LEU A 250 0.83 -20.18 -3.91
CA LEU A 250 1.05 -18.77 -3.60
C LEU A 250 -0.28 -18.04 -3.34
N PHE A 251 -1.31 -18.30 -4.13
CA PHE A 251 -2.64 -17.77 -3.89
C PHE A 251 -3.20 -18.22 -2.53
N ALA A 252 -3.00 -19.48 -2.13
CA ALA A 252 -3.42 -19.96 -0.82
C ALA A 252 -2.70 -19.21 0.33
N LEU A 253 -1.40 -18.93 0.20
CA LEU A 253 -0.67 -18.10 1.16
C LEU A 253 -1.24 -16.67 1.22
N SER A 254 -1.57 -16.07 0.08
CA SER A 254 -2.23 -14.76 0.02
C SER A 254 -3.54 -14.74 0.81
N GLN A 255 -4.35 -15.81 0.71
CA GLN A 255 -5.60 -15.92 1.45
C GLN A 255 -5.38 -16.05 2.97
N VAL A 256 -4.31 -16.71 3.40
CA VAL A 256 -3.90 -16.75 4.82
C VAL A 256 -3.50 -15.35 5.31
N ASP A 257 -2.65 -14.65 4.55
CA ASP A 257 -2.24 -13.28 4.88
C ASP A 257 -3.44 -12.32 5.07
N ARG A 258 -4.47 -12.48 4.23
CA ARG A 258 -5.72 -11.70 4.30
C ARG A 258 -6.62 -12.06 5.47
N ALA A 259 -6.49 -13.26 6.02
CA ALA A 259 -7.19 -13.65 7.24
C ALA A 259 -6.47 -13.13 8.50
N GLU A 260 -5.14 -12.97 8.44
CA GLU A 260 -4.29 -12.54 9.54
C GLU A 260 -4.06 -11.02 9.58
N VAL A 261 -5.12 -10.24 9.37
CA VAL A 261 -5.00 -8.77 9.42
C VAL A 261 -4.66 -8.27 10.82
N GLY A 262 -3.86 -7.21 10.87
CA GLY A 262 -3.43 -6.57 12.10
C GLY A 262 -4.61 -6.06 12.94
N PRO A 263 -4.44 -5.90 14.27
CA PRO A 263 -5.53 -5.52 15.17
C PRO A 263 -6.29 -4.25 14.75
N LEU A 264 -5.60 -3.30 14.11
CA LEU A 264 -6.19 -2.05 13.61
C LEU A 264 -7.19 -2.24 12.46
N PHE A 265 -7.11 -3.35 11.74
CA PHE A 265 -7.96 -3.65 10.58
C PHE A 265 -8.96 -4.78 10.84
N ARG A 266 -9.00 -5.33 12.06
CA ARG A 266 -10.00 -6.32 12.45
C ARG A 266 -11.36 -5.64 12.52
N ILE A 267 -12.16 -5.80 11.47
CA ILE A 267 -13.56 -5.41 11.48
C ILE A 267 -14.27 -6.30 12.51
N ARG A 268 -14.86 -5.69 13.55
CA ARG A 268 -15.62 -6.44 14.56
C ARG A 268 -16.75 -7.23 13.87
N PRO A 269 -17.03 -8.49 14.23
CA PRO A 269 -18.06 -9.31 13.58
C PRO A 269 -19.44 -8.63 13.51
N ALA A 270 -19.81 -7.92 14.58
CA ALA A 270 -21.03 -7.11 14.62
C ALA A 270 -21.05 -5.99 13.58
N ALA A 271 -19.92 -5.32 13.35
CA ALA A 271 -19.81 -4.27 12.32
C ALA A 271 -19.90 -4.86 10.91
N ARG A 272 -19.35 -6.06 10.66
CA ARG A 272 -19.53 -6.78 9.38
C ARG A 272 -21.00 -7.14 9.13
N LEU A 273 -21.70 -7.63 10.16
CA LEU A 273 -23.12 -7.96 10.06
C LEU A 273 -23.96 -6.72 9.75
N VAL A 274 -23.70 -5.61 10.46
CA VAL A 274 -24.38 -4.33 10.24
C VAL A 274 -24.11 -3.81 8.83
N ALA A 275 -22.86 -3.79 8.35
CA ALA A 275 -22.53 -3.34 7.00
C ALA A 275 -23.20 -4.20 5.92
N ARG A 276 -23.13 -5.54 6.04
CA ARG A 276 -23.76 -6.48 5.10
C ARG A 276 -25.26 -6.29 4.99
N HIS A 277 -25.92 -5.96 6.09
CA HIS A 277 -27.36 -5.73 6.13
C HIS A 277 -27.73 -4.24 6.10
N ALA A 278 -26.78 -3.31 5.94
CA ALA A 278 -27.02 -1.87 6.04
C ALA A 278 -28.13 -1.39 5.09
N PRO A 279 -28.20 -1.83 3.81
CA PRO A 279 -29.30 -1.44 2.94
C PRO A 279 -30.67 -1.89 3.46
N PHE A 280 -30.76 -3.10 4.02
CA PHE A 280 -31.97 -3.63 4.63
C PHE A 280 -32.30 -2.90 5.94
N LEU A 281 -31.31 -2.65 6.78
CA LEU A 281 -31.45 -1.94 8.06
C LEU A 281 -31.89 -0.49 7.86
N LEU A 282 -31.32 0.22 6.88
CA LEU A 282 -31.71 1.58 6.52
C LEU A 282 -33.13 1.62 5.96
N LYS A 283 -33.48 0.65 5.10
CA LYS A 283 -34.84 0.51 4.57
C LYS A 283 -35.85 0.19 5.69
N ALA A 284 -35.52 -0.71 6.59
CA ALA A 284 -36.34 -1.03 7.76
C ALA A 284 -36.49 0.19 8.68
N TYR A 285 -35.39 0.88 9.00
CA TYR A 285 -35.37 2.11 9.79
C TYR A 285 -36.26 3.20 9.18
N SER A 286 -36.17 3.44 7.87
CA SER A 286 -36.99 4.44 7.17
C SER A 286 -38.50 4.18 7.27
N ARG A 287 -38.89 2.91 7.44
CA ARG A 287 -40.29 2.46 7.57
C ARG A 287 -40.77 2.37 9.02
N MET A 288 -39.90 2.60 10.00
CA MET A 288 -40.30 2.54 11.42
C MET A 288 -41.14 3.76 11.84
N PRO A 289 -42.11 3.58 12.75
CA PRO A 289 -42.84 4.70 13.37
C PRO A 289 -41.89 5.73 13.99
N GLY A 290 -42.25 7.02 13.89
CA GLY A 290 -41.39 8.13 14.33
C GLY A 290 -40.94 8.02 15.80
N ALA A 291 -41.81 7.53 16.69
CA ALA A 291 -41.48 7.30 18.10
C ALA A 291 -40.37 6.26 18.29
N LEU A 292 -40.36 5.20 17.49
CA LEU A 292 -39.34 4.15 17.55
C LEU A 292 -38.00 4.63 16.99
N ARG A 293 -38.03 5.40 15.89
CA ARG A 293 -36.84 6.07 15.34
C ARG A 293 -36.23 7.06 16.32
N SER A 294 -37.06 7.80 17.06
CA SER A 294 -36.60 8.74 18.09
C SER A 294 -35.93 8.02 19.26
N ARG A 295 -36.52 6.92 19.74
CA ARG A 295 -35.92 6.06 20.77
C ARG A 295 -34.57 5.47 20.35
N LEU A 296 -34.48 4.93 19.13
CA LEU A 296 -33.22 4.39 18.60
C LEU A 296 -32.14 5.47 18.50
N ARG A 297 -32.49 6.68 18.04
CA ARG A 297 -31.56 7.82 17.95
C ARG A 297 -31.03 8.24 19.32
N ASN A 298 -31.89 8.24 20.34
CA ASN A 298 -31.52 8.57 21.71
C ASN A 298 -30.68 7.49 22.40
N LEU A 299 -30.81 6.22 21.98
CA LEU A 299 -29.97 5.11 22.43
C LEU A 299 -28.55 5.23 21.86
N VAL A 300 -28.43 5.50 20.55
CA VAL A 300 -27.13 5.64 19.88
C VAL A 300 -26.38 6.91 20.33
N ALA A 301 -27.08 7.97 20.73
CA ALA A 301 -26.46 9.20 21.22
C ALA A 301 -25.93 9.13 22.67
N ARG A 302 -26.09 7.99 23.37
CA ARG A 302 -25.66 7.78 24.77
C ARG A 302 -24.41 6.91 24.90
N ASP A 303 -23.90 6.35 23.80
CA ASP A 303 -22.63 5.64 23.69
C ASP A 303 -21.57 6.52 23.02
#